data_AF-A0A1C6QT19-F1
#
_entry.id   AF-A0A1C6QT19-F1
#
_cell.length_a   1.000
_cell.length_b   1.000
_cell.length_c   1.000
_cell.angle_alpha   90.00
_cell.angle_beta   90.00
_cell.angle_gamma   90.00
#
_symmetry.space_group_name_H-M   'P 1'
#
loop_
_entity.id
_entity.type
_entity.pdbx_description
1 polymer ?
#
loop_
_entity_poly.entity_id
_entity_poly.type
_entity_poly.pdbx_seq_one_letter_code
_entity_poly.pdbx_strand_id
1 'polypeptide(L)'
;MKAGLLSARPRRGRGVVLWVVALPLLVLSGTAASAQAVADRGPRMSAAVADPDMPTPPGGLQAVAVTDTSITINWSPSTAPGGIASYTVYVNGHTRGTATGTSFTATQLNVDTEYGFSVTALGNNGREGYSSPHILARTTGTVPAPPANPVKMGIFPEDDLGPRRFEVKNLVTSGSAARLTHLTYASGKIRNGKCTFGDPHRALQRTVPAELSVDGQRDAFGQAVSGNINQLRKLKELHPHLKILWSFGGEYSAGYPQALQDPAAFAASCAHMINNRQWAGVFDGIDLHWELPGTCPVTAACDTGGHSALKTLAQASRAALGPDKLLTATIHGTAGRVFDGADHAGAAPHLDWINVKSYDYYTPTSGSQGTGRAFLHSTLHAVGGQWDYAGGDGHRTYRELTARGVHPHKIVLGIPSHARGWEGVPTHNPDDRAYGPAYGSLGRGMEAYRTVRTTCPGPQLVGGAAYSHCGIEWWSYDTPASITEKTAYTKQWGLAGAFLSDLRNDTDNGELLTAIDNGLQ
;
A
#
# COMPACT_ATOMS: atom_id res chain seq x y z
N MET A 1 -60.59 24.12 -22.21
CA MET A 1 -60.65 24.74 -23.56
C MET A 1 -59.20 24.98 -23.99
N LYS A 2 -58.57 24.45 -25.04
CA LYS A 2 -58.81 23.55 -26.20
C LYS A 2 -57.44 22.81 -26.39
N ALA A 3 -57.31 21.48 -26.50
CA ALA A 3 -57.44 20.63 -27.71
C ALA A 3 -56.70 21.22 -28.95
N GLY A 4 -55.60 20.63 -29.46
CA GLY A 4 -55.45 19.42 -30.30
C GLY A 4 -54.45 19.78 -31.43
N LEU A 5 -53.86 18.93 -32.28
CA LEU A 5 -53.84 17.49 -32.50
C LEU A 5 -52.69 17.18 -33.50
N LEU A 6 -52.16 15.96 -33.41
CA LEU A 6 -51.36 15.13 -34.35
C LEU A 6 -51.29 15.49 -35.86
N SER A 7 -50.13 15.18 -36.47
CA SER A 7 -50.05 14.57 -37.81
C SER A 7 -48.75 13.75 -37.99
N ALA A 8 -48.86 12.66 -38.75
CA ALA A 8 -48.00 11.48 -38.77
C ALA A 8 -46.96 11.44 -39.93
N ARG A 9 -46.04 10.47 -39.83
CA ARG A 9 -44.91 10.12 -40.73
C ARG A 9 -45.30 9.78 -42.18
N PRO A 10 -44.31 9.60 -43.09
CA PRO A 10 -43.78 8.25 -43.33
C PRO A 10 -42.25 8.14 -43.51
N ARG A 11 -41.75 6.92 -43.31
CA ARG A 11 -40.35 6.43 -43.49
C ARG A 11 -39.97 6.25 -44.97
N ARG A 12 -38.67 6.41 -45.26
CA ARG A 12 -37.76 5.67 -46.19
C ARG A 12 -36.50 6.55 -46.34
N GLY A 13 -35.24 6.13 -46.34
CA GLY A 13 -34.56 4.85 -46.33
C GLY A 13 -33.15 5.08 -46.94
N ARG A 14 -32.10 4.55 -46.29
CA ARG A 14 -30.74 4.24 -46.79
C ARG A 14 -29.82 5.37 -47.30
N GLY A 15 -28.56 5.32 -46.85
CA GLY A 15 -27.40 5.85 -47.58
C GLY A 15 -26.27 6.37 -46.70
N VAL A 16 -25.40 5.48 -46.22
CA VAL A 16 -24.08 5.85 -45.68
C VAL A 16 -23.18 6.21 -46.87
N VAL A 17 -22.58 7.40 -46.88
CA VAL A 17 -21.60 7.82 -47.89
C VAL A 17 -20.23 7.92 -47.21
N LEU A 18 -19.35 6.98 -47.55
CA LEU A 18 -17.92 7.02 -47.26
C LEU A 18 -17.23 7.86 -48.34
N TRP A 19 -16.41 8.84 -47.95
CA TRP A 19 -15.54 9.57 -48.87
C TRP A 19 -14.26 8.77 -49.14
N VAL A 20 -14.07 8.33 -50.38
CA VAL A 20 -12.79 7.82 -50.91
C VAL A 20 -12.29 8.86 -51.90
N VAL A 21 -11.10 9.43 -51.65
CA VAL A 21 -10.42 10.34 -52.57
C VAL A 21 -9.56 9.52 -53.51
N ALA A 22 -9.83 9.60 -54.82
CA ALA A 22 -9.03 9.01 -55.90
C ALA A 22 -8.41 10.13 -56.75
N LEU A 23 -7.10 10.06 -56.99
CA LEU A 23 -6.35 10.93 -57.91
C LEU A 23 -6.15 10.21 -59.26
N PRO A 24 -6.18 10.92 -60.41
CA PRO A 24 -6.25 10.30 -61.73
C PRO A 24 -4.88 9.90 -62.30
N LEU A 25 -4.87 8.80 -63.06
CA LEU A 25 -3.76 8.35 -63.91
C LEU A 25 -3.67 9.22 -65.18
N LEU A 26 -2.45 9.66 -65.51
CA LEU A 26 -2.09 10.20 -66.82
C LEU A 26 -1.25 9.17 -67.58
N VAL A 27 -1.69 8.79 -68.78
CA VAL A 27 -0.99 7.88 -69.70
C VAL A 27 -0.21 8.72 -70.72
N LEU A 28 1.08 8.43 -70.88
CA LEU A 28 1.91 8.94 -71.98
C LEU A 28 2.63 7.76 -72.67
N SER A 29 2.50 7.78 -73.99
CA SER A 29 2.95 6.83 -75.00
C SER A 29 4.48 6.64 -75.07
N GLY A 30 4.91 5.42 -75.35
CA GLY A 30 6.32 5.04 -75.44
C GLY A 30 6.97 5.24 -76.81
N THR A 31 8.31 5.26 -76.79
CA THR A 31 9.20 4.80 -77.86
C THR A 31 10.36 4.03 -77.22
N ALA A 32 10.62 2.83 -77.75
CA ALA A 32 11.59 1.88 -77.23
C ALA A 32 13.05 2.29 -77.52
N ALA A 33 13.91 2.19 -76.51
CA ALA A 33 15.35 2.09 -76.66
C ALA A 33 15.89 1.02 -75.68
N SER A 34 16.80 0.22 -76.21
CA SER A 34 17.33 -1.05 -75.72
C SER A 34 17.91 -1.04 -74.30
N ALA A 35 17.65 -2.12 -73.56
CA ALA A 35 18.13 -2.37 -72.21
C ALA A 35 19.64 -2.67 -72.15
N GLN A 36 20.35 -1.93 -71.32
CA GLN A 36 21.59 -2.37 -70.67
C GLN A 36 21.39 -2.23 -69.16
N ALA A 37 21.55 -3.35 -68.47
CA ALA A 37 21.37 -3.44 -67.02
C ALA A 37 22.44 -2.61 -66.29
N VAL A 38 21.99 -1.63 -65.51
CA VAL A 38 22.79 -1.01 -64.45
C VAL A 38 22.19 -1.50 -63.13
N ALA A 39 22.97 -2.26 -62.38
CA ALA A 39 22.59 -2.77 -61.07
C ALA A 39 22.36 -1.62 -60.09
N ASP A 40 21.16 -1.58 -59.53
CA ASP A 40 20.72 -0.66 -58.49
C ASP A 40 21.53 -0.90 -57.21
N ARG A 41 22.29 0.11 -56.77
CA ARG A 41 22.97 0.11 -55.47
C ARG A 41 22.03 0.70 -54.43
N GLY A 42 21.17 -0.15 -53.87
CA GLY A 42 20.48 0.16 -52.62
C GLY A 42 21.46 0.49 -51.49
N PRO A 43 21.04 1.23 -50.44
CA PRO A 43 21.91 1.62 -49.35
C PRO A 43 22.41 0.36 -48.61
N ARG A 44 23.72 0.14 -48.64
CA ARG A 44 24.38 -0.87 -47.80
C ARG A 44 24.20 -0.44 -46.35
N MET A 45 23.40 -1.19 -45.58
CA MET A 45 23.57 -1.22 -44.13
C MET A 45 25.02 -1.64 -43.87
N SER A 46 25.80 -0.72 -43.29
CA SER A 46 27.12 -1.05 -42.78
C SER A 46 26.92 -2.06 -41.66
N ALA A 47 27.36 -3.30 -41.85
CA ALA A 47 27.59 -4.20 -40.74
C ALA A 47 28.55 -3.48 -39.77
N ALA A 48 28.17 -3.38 -38.49
CA ALA A 48 29.08 -2.88 -37.48
C ALA A 48 30.36 -3.71 -37.55
N VAL A 49 31.50 -3.07 -37.82
CA VAL A 49 32.80 -3.72 -37.78
C VAL A 49 33.01 -4.15 -36.33
N ALA A 50 33.00 -5.46 -36.06
CA ALA A 50 33.32 -5.97 -34.73
C ALA A 50 34.75 -5.52 -34.38
N ASP A 51 34.90 -4.75 -33.31
CA ASP A 51 36.22 -4.43 -32.75
C ASP A 51 36.82 -5.75 -32.22
N PRO A 52 37.92 -6.26 -32.81
CA PRO A 52 38.48 -7.55 -32.43
C PRO A 52 39.02 -7.55 -30.98
N ASP A 53 39.22 -6.38 -30.38
CA ASP A 53 39.67 -6.23 -29.00
C ASP A 53 38.51 -6.19 -27.98
N MET A 54 37.25 -6.16 -28.43
CA MET A 54 36.08 -6.20 -27.55
C MET A 54 35.53 -7.61 -27.37
N PRO A 55 34.97 -7.94 -26.19
CA PRO A 55 34.21 -9.18 -26.02
C PRO A 55 33.02 -9.30 -26.98
N THR A 56 32.76 -10.52 -27.45
CA THR A 56 31.52 -10.81 -28.19
C THR A 56 30.30 -10.63 -27.27
N PRO A 57 29.14 -10.20 -27.79
CA PRO A 57 27.92 -10.16 -26.98
C PRO A 57 27.58 -11.56 -26.41
N PRO A 58 27.15 -11.67 -25.15
CA PRO A 58 26.64 -12.93 -24.62
C PRO A 58 25.47 -13.45 -25.46
N GLY A 59 25.50 -14.72 -25.83
CA GLY A 59 24.48 -15.37 -26.66
C GLY A 59 23.56 -16.30 -25.87
N GLY A 60 22.42 -16.69 -26.44
CA GLY A 60 21.56 -17.73 -25.86
C GLY A 60 21.04 -17.43 -24.45
N LEU A 61 20.81 -16.16 -24.13
CA LEU A 61 20.26 -15.74 -22.84
C LEU A 61 18.86 -16.33 -22.65
N GLN A 62 18.63 -17.00 -21.52
CA GLN A 62 17.34 -17.59 -21.17
C GLN A 62 17.15 -17.63 -19.64
N ALA A 63 15.89 -17.61 -19.20
CA ALA A 63 15.54 -17.87 -17.80
C ALA A 63 15.47 -19.38 -17.55
N VAL A 64 16.18 -19.87 -16.53
CA VAL A 64 16.33 -21.31 -16.23
C VAL A 64 15.76 -21.73 -14.87
N ALA A 65 15.53 -20.78 -13.98
CA ALA A 65 14.75 -20.98 -12.77
C ALA A 65 13.96 -19.73 -12.46
N VAL A 66 12.68 -19.89 -12.14
CA VAL A 66 11.77 -18.78 -11.82
C VAL A 66 11.07 -19.15 -10.53
N THR A 67 11.16 -18.27 -9.53
CA THR A 67 10.41 -18.33 -8.29
C THR A 67 9.58 -17.06 -8.14
N ASP A 68 8.86 -16.95 -7.01
CA ASP A 68 8.05 -15.77 -6.74
C ASP A 68 8.89 -14.50 -6.60
N THR A 69 10.15 -14.63 -6.15
CA THR A 69 11.01 -13.46 -5.85
C THR A 69 12.40 -13.55 -6.46
N SER A 70 12.65 -14.52 -7.34
CA SER A 70 13.92 -14.63 -8.04
C SER A 70 13.80 -15.21 -9.44
N ILE A 71 14.64 -14.73 -10.35
CA ILE A 71 14.83 -15.31 -11.68
C ILE A 71 16.32 -15.61 -11.86
N THR A 72 16.65 -16.87 -12.13
CA THR A 72 17.97 -17.27 -12.59
C THR A 72 17.99 -17.25 -14.11
N ILE A 73 18.91 -16.46 -14.66
CA ILE A 73 19.23 -16.44 -16.09
C ILE A 73 20.56 -17.14 -16.34
N ASN A 74 20.68 -17.80 -17.49
CA ASN A 74 21.97 -18.27 -18.00
C ASN A 74 22.17 -17.84 -19.45
N TRP A 75 23.42 -17.86 -19.89
CA TRP A 75 23.82 -17.49 -21.24
C TRP A 75 25.01 -18.33 -21.70
N SER A 76 25.33 -18.23 -22.99
CA SER A 76 26.53 -18.83 -23.59
C SER A 76 27.74 -17.90 -23.38
N PRO A 77 28.94 -18.44 -23.11
CA PRO A 77 30.13 -17.64 -22.87
C PRO A 77 30.49 -16.70 -24.03
N SER A 78 30.95 -15.50 -23.71
CA SER A 78 31.57 -14.57 -24.66
C SER A 78 33.04 -14.94 -24.91
N THR A 79 33.60 -14.45 -26.02
CA THR A 79 35.03 -14.56 -26.35
C THR A 79 35.66 -13.19 -26.48
N ALA A 80 36.89 -13.02 -25.99
CA ALA A 80 37.71 -11.81 -26.13
C ALA A 80 39.20 -12.18 -26.10
N PRO A 81 40.11 -11.37 -26.68
CA PRO A 81 41.54 -11.52 -26.47
C PRO A 81 41.89 -11.47 -24.97
N GLY A 82 42.59 -12.49 -24.48
CA GLY A 82 42.94 -12.62 -23.05
C GLY A 82 41.81 -13.13 -22.14
N GLY A 83 40.63 -13.42 -22.68
CA GLY A 83 39.50 -13.99 -21.93
C GLY A 83 38.55 -12.96 -21.31
N ILE A 84 37.51 -13.47 -20.65
CA ILE A 84 36.45 -12.67 -20.00
C ILE A 84 36.78 -12.49 -18.51
N ALA A 85 36.73 -11.24 -18.05
CA ALA A 85 36.90 -10.88 -16.64
C ALA A 85 35.60 -11.09 -15.85
N SER A 86 34.48 -10.60 -16.37
CA SER A 86 33.16 -10.73 -15.75
C SER A 86 32.03 -10.41 -16.74
N TYR A 87 30.80 -10.64 -16.30
CA TYR A 87 29.58 -10.22 -16.98
C TYR A 87 28.82 -9.23 -16.11
N THR A 88 28.22 -8.21 -16.70
CA THR A 88 27.32 -7.28 -16.02
C THR A 88 25.89 -7.60 -16.43
N VAL A 89 25.01 -7.84 -15.45
CA VAL A 89 23.62 -8.18 -15.67
C VAL A 89 22.74 -6.94 -15.47
N TYR A 90 21.80 -6.74 -16.38
CA TYR A 90 20.83 -5.66 -16.35
C TYR A 90 19.41 -6.21 -16.17
N VAL A 91 18.62 -5.54 -15.33
CA VAL A 91 17.19 -5.78 -15.13
C VAL A 91 16.43 -4.49 -15.40
N ASN A 92 15.51 -4.51 -16.36
CA ASN A 92 14.79 -3.33 -16.88
C ASN A 92 15.75 -2.18 -17.26
N GLY A 93 16.92 -2.51 -17.82
CA GLY A 93 17.93 -1.53 -18.23
C GLY A 93 18.85 -1.03 -17.12
N HIS A 94 18.64 -1.42 -15.87
CA HIS A 94 19.49 -1.03 -14.73
C HIS A 94 20.42 -2.17 -14.31
N THR A 95 21.68 -1.85 -13.98
CA THR A 95 22.65 -2.84 -13.49
C THR A 95 22.16 -3.51 -12.21
N ARG A 96 22.05 -4.83 -12.22
CA ARG A 96 21.64 -5.65 -11.07
C ARG A 96 22.83 -6.24 -10.30
N GLY A 97 23.92 -6.54 -10.99
CA GLY A 97 25.12 -7.12 -10.40
C GLY A 97 26.07 -7.68 -11.46
N THR A 98 27.17 -8.28 -11.00
CA THR A 98 28.16 -8.93 -11.87
C THR A 98 28.27 -10.43 -11.59
N ALA A 99 28.71 -11.18 -12.59
CA ALA A 99 28.98 -12.62 -12.50
C ALA A 99 30.33 -12.95 -13.13
N THR A 100 31.06 -13.91 -12.56
CA THR A 100 32.29 -14.47 -13.18
C THR A 100 32.01 -15.70 -14.04
N GLY A 101 30.85 -16.34 -13.85
CA GLY A 101 30.35 -17.43 -14.69
C GLY A 101 29.23 -16.97 -15.62
N THR A 102 28.59 -17.92 -16.30
CA THR A 102 27.53 -17.67 -17.28
C THR A 102 26.11 -17.89 -16.74
N SER A 103 25.92 -17.60 -15.46
CA SER A 103 24.65 -17.70 -14.75
C SER A 103 24.57 -16.62 -13.68
N PHE A 104 23.37 -16.08 -13.48
CA PHE A 104 23.10 -15.09 -12.44
C PHE A 104 21.67 -15.25 -11.91
N THR A 105 21.52 -15.25 -10.59
CA THR A 105 20.21 -15.23 -9.93
C THR A 105 19.89 -13.82 -9.47
N ALA A 106 18.96 -13.17 -10.16
CA ALA A 106 18.36 -11.93 -9.67
C ALA A 106 17.35 -12.29 -8.57
N THR A 107 17.68 -11.95 -7.32
CA THR A 107 16.80 -12.12 -6.14
C THR A 107 16.04 -10.83 -5.84
N GLN A 108 15.19 -10.81 -4.81
CA GLN A 108 14.40 -9.63 -4.39
C GLN A 108 13.58 -9.03 -5.54
N LEU A 109 13.11 -9.87 -6.44
CA LEU A 109 12.15 -9.50 -7.47
C LEU A 109 10.75 -9.52 -6.86
N ASN A 110 9.87 -8.73 -7.45
CA ASN A 110 8.48 -8.66 -7.08
C ASN A 110 7.73 -9.86 -7.68
N VAL A 111 6.76 -10.39 -6.94
CA VAL A 111 5.91 -11.50 -7.39
C VAL A 111 5.07 -11.13 -8.63
N ASP A 112 4.74 -12.11 -9.48
CA ASP A 112 3.98 -11.97 -10.73
C ASP A 112 4.35 -10.71 -11.55
N THR A 113 5.65 -10.46 -11.65
CA THR A 113 6.18 -9.28 -12.33
C THR A 113 7.04 -9.71 -13.48
N GLU A 114 6.76 -9.13 -14.65
CA GLU A 114 7.61 -9.26 -15.82
C GLU A 114 8.83 -8.33 -15.75
N TYR A 115 9.99 -8.89 -16.07
CA TYR A 115 11.27 -8.21 -16.06
C TYR A 115 11.99 -8.43 -17.39
N GLY A 116 12.62 -7.37 -17.90
CA GLY A 116 13.56 -7.44 -19.03
C GLY A 116 14.97 -7.71 -18.54
N PHE A 117 15.63 -8.73 -19.07
CA PHE A 117 17.01 -9.08 -18.75
C PHE A 117 17.92 -8.91 -19.96
N SER A 118 19.11 -8.35 -19.74
CA SER A 118 20.21 -8.36 -20.72
C SER A 118 21.56 -8.44 -20.01
N VAL A 119 22.61 -8.84 -20.74
CA VAL A 119 23.95 -9.06 -20.19
C VAL A 119 25.01 -8.47 -21.11
N THR A 120 26.03 -7.82 -20.55
CA THR A 120 27.28 -7.43 -21.24
C THR A 120 28.46 -8.23 -20.68
N ALA A 121 29.55 -8.33 -21.45
CA ALA A 121 30.79 -8.98 -21.02
C ALA A 121 31.92 -7.97 -20.93
N LEU A 122 32.74 -8.06 -19.89
CA LEU A 122 33.97 -7.29 -19.69
C LEU A 122 35.17 -8.20 -19.95
N GLY A 123 36.05 -7.82 -20.86
CA GLY A 123 37.29 -8.54 -21.16
C GLY A 123 38.38 -8.30 -20.12
N ASN A 124 39.37 -9.19 -20.04
CA ASN A 124 40.55 -9.02 -19.18
C ASN A 124 41.44 -7.82 -19.57
N ASN A 125 41.23 -7.27 -20.77
CA ASN A 125 41.84 -6.02 -21.22
C ASN A 125 41.07 -4.75 -20.76
N GLY A 126 40.00 -4.91 -19.98
CA GLY A 126 39.19 -3.82 -19.45
C GLY A 126 38.16 -3.23 -20.43
N ARG A 127 37.98 -3.83 -21.61
CA ARG A 127 36.97 -3.39 -22.59
C ARG A 127 35.64 -4.11 -22.41
N GLU A 128 34.56 -3.36 -22.48
CA GLU A 128 33.18 -3.88 -22.41
C GLU A 128 32.62 -4.13 -23.82
N GLY A 129 32.00 -5.30 -24.02
CA GLY A 129 31.36 -5.69 -25.27
C GLY A 129 29.90 -5.21 -25.36
N TYR A 130 29.30 -5.42 -26.52
CA TYR A 130 27.87 -5.12 -26.74
C TYR A 130 26.96 -6.00 -25.88
N SER A 131 25.75 -5.51 -25.62
CA SER A 131 24.73 -6.22 -24.85
C SER A 131 24.13 -7.39 -25.64
N SER A 132 23.75 -8.45 -24.94
CA SER A 132 22.91 -9.52 -25.49
C SER A 132 21.55 -8.98 -25.96
N PRO A 133 20.84 -9.71 -26.84
CA PRO A 133 19.39 -9.53 -26.97
C PRO A 133 18.72 -9.61 -25.58
N HIS A 134 17.71 -8.78 -25.36
CA HIS A 134 16.95 -8.83 -24.11
C HIS A 134 15.93 -9.97 -24.14
N ILE A 135 15.66 -10.56 -22.99
CA ILE A 135 14.54 -11.49 -22.79
C ILE A 135 13.57 -10.92 -21.76
N LEU A 136 12.30 -11.30 -21.87
CA LEU A 136 11.31 -11.07 -20.83
C LEU A 136 11.13 -12.35 -20.02
N ALA A 137 11.15 -12.23 -18.70
CA ALA A 137 10.83 -13.31 -17.79
C ALA A 137 9.97 -12.78 -16.65
N ARG A 138 8.95 -13.54 -16.30
CA ARG A 138 7.99 -13.18 -15.26
C ARG A 138 8.21 -14.07 -14.04
N THR A 139 8.37 -13.48 -12.85
CA THR A 139 8.39 -14.23 -11.59
C THR A 139 7.11 -15.04 -11.42
N THR A 140 7.18 -16.17 -10.73
CA THR A 140 5.94 -16.89 -10.42
C THR A 140 5.06 -16.05 -9.49
N GLY A 141 3.79 -16.41 -9.46
CA GLY A 141 2.80 -15.82 -8.57
C GLY A 141 2.10 -16.92 -7.79
N THR A 142 2.83 -17.87 -7.20
CA THR A 142 2.21 -18.83 -6.28
C THR A 142 1.84 -18.13 -4.99
N VAL A 143 0.75 -17.36 -5.08
CA VAL A 143 0.13 -16.75 -3.94
C VAL A 143 -0.44 -17.86 -3.06
N PRO A 144 -0.14 -17.86 -1.75
CA PRO A 144 -0.82 -18.73 -0.80
C PRO A 144 -2.35 -18.59 -0.90
N ALA A 145 -3.08 -19.68 -0.74
CA ALA A 145 -4.54 -19.60 -0.63
C ALA A 145 -4.93 -18.65 0.52
N PRO A 146 -6.04 -17.90 0.43
CA PRO A 146 -6.52 -17.07 1.52
C PRO A 146 -6.58 -17.84 2.85
N PRO A 147 -6.28 -17.21 4.00
CA PRO A 147 -6.53 -17.82 5.30
C PRO A 147 -8.01 -18.17 5.44
N ALA A 148 -8.33 -19.32 6.05
CA ALA A 148 -9.71 -19.74 6.29
C ALA A 148 -10.47 -18.78 7.22
N ASN A 149 -9.74 -18.09 8.12
CA ASN A 149 -10.30 -17.07 9.02
C ASN A 149 -9.51 -15.77 8.82
N PRO A 150 -9.90 -14.92 7.86
CA PRO A 150 -9.18 -13.68 7.59
C PRO A 150 -9.35 -12.68 8.74
N VAL A 151 -8.29 -11.90 8.98
CA VAL A 151 -8.31 -10.80 9.93
C VAL A 151 -9.23 -9.70 9.41
N LYS A 152 -10.30 -9.45 10.15
CA LYS A 152 -11.16 -8.26 10.03
C LYS A 152 -10.89 -7.38 11.23
N MET A 153 -10.09 -6.33 11.06
CA MET A 153 -9.64 -5.47 12.15
C MET A 153 -10.18 -4.05 12.01
N GLY A 154 -10.36 -3.35 13.13
CA GLY A 154 -10.62 -1.92 13.13
C GLY A 154 -9.87 -1.21 14.24
N ILE A 155 -9.55 0.06 14.03
CA ILE A 155 -8.84 0.88 15.01
C ILE A 155 -9.86 1.73 15.79
N PHE A 156 -9.82 1.65 17.13
CA PHE A 156 -10.58 2.50 18.03
C PHE A 156 -9.62 3.48 18.73
N PRO A 157 -9.83 4.79 18.60
CA PRO A 157 -8.97 5.78 19.25
C PRO A 157 -9.17 5.82 20.78
N GLU A 158 -8.08 5.89 21.55
CA GLU A 158 -8.06 6.13 22.99
C GLU A 158 -8.47 7.58 23.31
N ASP A 159 -8.11 8.51 22.42
CA ASP A 159 -8.38 9.94 22.54
C ASP A 159 -9.82 10.34 22.13
N ASP A 160 -10.14 11.62 22.35
CA ASP A 160 -11.36 12.27 21.85
C ASP A 160 -11.02 13.35 20.81
N LEU A 161 -9.88 13.23 20.13
CA LEU A 161 -9.40 14.25 19.20
C LEU A 161 -10.21 14.20 17.91
N GLY A 162 -11.14 15.13 17.75
CA GLY A 162 -11.89 15.28 16.52
C GLY A 162 -13.24 15.97 16.76
N PRO A 163 -13.96 16.30 15.68
CA PRO A 163 -15.23 17.02 15.77
C PRO A 163 -16.36 16.16 16.34
N ARG A 164 -16.16 14.85 16.47
CA ARG A 164 -17.19 13.90 16.89
C ARG A 164 -16.75 13.07 18.08
N ARG A 165 -17.62 13.04 19.09
CA ARG A 165 -17.59 12.08 20.18
C ARG A 165 -17.76 10.64 19.66
N PHE A 166 -16.81 9.77 19.99
CA PHE A 166 -16.85 8.35 19.66
C PHE A 166 -16.54 7.50 20.90
N GLU A 167 -17.46 6.62 21.25
CA GLU A 167 -17.43 5.81 22.46
C GLU A 167 -17.36 4.32 22.08
N VAL A 168 -16.87 3.45 22.97
CA VAL A 168 -16.81 2.00 22.71
C VAL A 168 -18.20 1.42 22.38
N LYS A 169 -19.26 2.00 22.98
CA LYS A 169 -20.66 1.67 22.65
C LYS A 169 -20.98 1.82 21.16
N ASN A 170 -20.34 2.76 20.46
CA ASN A 170 -20.59 2.95 19.04
C ASN A 170 -20.23 1.72 18.21
N LEU A 171 -19.27 0.89 18.66
CA LEU A 171 -18.93 -0.38 18.02
C LEU A 171 -20.09 -1.38 18.07
N VAL A 172 -20.92 -1.33 19.12
CA VAL A 172 -22.12 -2.17 19.24
C VAL A 172 -23.25 -1.59 18.40
N THR A 173 -23.51 -0.29 18.51
CA THR A 173 -24.67 0.33 17.83
C THR A 173 -24.52 0.38 16.30
N SER A 174 -23.29 0.43 15.78
CA SER A 174 -23.01 0.29 14.34
C SER A 174 -23.06 -1.16 13.85
N GLY A 175 -23.08 -2.13 14.77
CA GLY A 175 -22.86 -3.55 14.48
C GLY A 175 -21.41 -3.89 14.15
N SER A 176 -20.46 -2.97 14.30
CA SER A 176 -19.05 -3.21 14.00
C SER A 176 -18.45 -4.34 14.84
N ALA A 177 -18.76 -4.37 16.14
CA ALA A 177 -18.20 -5.35 17.08
C ALA A 177 -18.54 -6.80 16.74
N ALA A 178 -19.69 -7.06 16.11
CA ALA A 178 -20.10 -8.40 15.69
C ALA A 178 -19.40 -8.87 14.40
N ARG A 179 -18.84 -7.95 13.62
CA ARG A 179 -18.18 -8.22 12.33
C ARG A 179 -16.66 -8.30 12.45
N LEU A 180 -16.11 -7.67 13.49
CA LEU A 180 -14.68 -7.65 13.75
C LEU A 180 -14.20 -8.98 14.34
N THR A 181 -13.04 -9.41 13.88
CA THR A 181 -12.24 -10.44 14.56
C THR A 181 -11.30 -9.81 15.58
N HIS A 182 -10.76 -8.63 15.25
CA HIS A 182 -9.76 -7.94 16.04
C HIS A 182 -10.10 -6.45 16.17
N LEU A 183 -9.82 -5.87 17.33
CA LEU A 183 -9.92 -4.45 17.60
C LEU A 183 -8.57 -3.96 18.10
N THR A 184 -8.05 -2.89 17.51
CA THR A 184 -6.85 -2.23 18.02
C THR A 184 -7.26 -0.98 18.79
N TYR A 185 -6.93 -0.94 20.07
CA TYR A 185 -7.11 0.21 20.95
C TYR A 185 -5.89 1.13 20.86
N ALA A 186 -6.04 2.30 20.24
CA ALA A 186 -4.94 3.11 19.72
C ALA A 186 -4.99 4.58 20.20
N SER A 187 -3.98 5.19 20.80
CA SER A 187 -2.69 4.60 21.10
C SER A 187 -2.21 4.99 22.48
N GLY A 188 -1.77 3.97 23.21
CA GLY A 188 -0.79 4.16 24.26
C GLY A 188 0.46 4.84 23.71
N LYS A 189 1.29 5.41 24.60
CA LYS A 189 2.51 6.12 24.23
C LYS A 189 3.73 5.41 24.75
N ILE A 190 4.86 5.64 24.09
CA ILE A 190 6.16 5.19 24.55
C ILE A 190 6.86 6.40 25.17
N ARG A 191 7.08 6.36 26.49
CA ARG A 191 7.75 7.42 27.25
C ARG A 191 8.90 6.81 28.03
N ASN A 192 10.10 7.40 27.91
CA ASN A 192 11.32 6.88 28.54
C ASN A 192 11.57 5.40 28.22
N GLY A 193 11.37 5.01 26.96
CA GLY A 193 11.53 3.64 26.49
C GLY A 193 10.52 2.63 27.02
N LYS A 194 9.40 3.07 27.62
CA LYS A 194 8.38 2.19 28.20
C LYS A 194 6.98 2.47 27.68
N CYS A 195 6.16 1.44 27.58
CA CYS A 195 4.73 1.54 27.26
C CYS A 195 3.97 2.25 28.39
N THR A 196 3.13 3.22 28.02
CA THR A 196 2.32 4.06 28.93
C THR A 196 0.97 4.38 28.30
N PHE A 197 0.01 4.85 29.10
CA PHE A 197 -1.26 5.39 28.61
C PHE A 197 -1.03 6.60 27.68
N GLY A 198 -1.84 6.75 26.64
CA GLY A 198 -1.89 8.01 25.89
C GLY A 198 -2.60 9.08 26.70
N ASP A 199 -3.81 8.75 27.15
CA ASP A 199 -4.70 9.53 27.99
C ASP A 199 -5.24 8.63 29.13
N PRO A 200 -4.61 8.65 30.32
CA PRO A 200 -5.07 7.86 31.46
C PRO A 200 -6.47 8.27 31.94
N HIS A 201 -6.90 9.51 31.69
CA HIS A 201 -8.23 9.94 32.06
C HIS A 201 -9.28 9.20 31.24
N ARG A 202 -9.14 9.15 29.91
CA ARG A 202 -10.06 8.41 29.03
C ARG A 202 -9.95 6.91 29.20
N ALA A 203 -8.74 6.40 29.38
CA ALA A 203 -8.51 4.96 29.50
C ALA A 203 -9.11 4.36 30.78
N LEU A 204 -8.97 5.03 31.93
CA LEU A 204 -9.25 4.43 33.24
C LEU A 204 -10.12 5.26 34.20
N GLN A 205 -10.14 6.59 34.09
CA GLN A 205 -10.68 7.44 35.17
C GLN A 205 -12.05 8.02 34.86
N ARG A 206 -12.32 8.30 33.58
CA ARG A 206 -13.57 8.93 33.15
C ARG A 206 -14.73 7.99 33.40
N THR A 207 -15.62 8.37 34.32
CA THR A 207 -16.89 7.67 34.54
C THR A 207 -17.75 7.74 33.29
N VAL A 208 -18.07 6.59 32.71
CA VAL A 208 -18.95 6.51 31.54
C VAL A 208 -20.41 6.40 32.01
N PRO A 209 -21.30 7.32 31.64
CA PRO A 209 -22.71 7.26 32.01
C PRO A 209 -23.46 6.18 31.21
N ALA A 210 -24.63 5.77 31.71
CA ALA A 210 -25.43 4.66 31.17
C ALA A 210 -25.73 4.80 29.67
N GLU A 211 -26.05 6.02 29.22
CA GLU A 211 -26.37 6.32 27.83
C GLU A 211 -25.21 6.12 26.86
N LEU A 212 -23.97 6.05 27.36
CA LEU A 212 -22.75 5.85 26.57
C LEU A 212 -22.04 4.54 26.87
N SER A 213 -22.50 3.81 27.89
CA SER A 213 -21.91 2.54 28.25
C SER A 213 -22.38 1.42 27.31
N VAL A 214 -21.47 0.50 27.03
CA VAL A 214 -21.67 -0.66 26.15
C VAL A 214 -22.87 -1.51 26.56
N ASP A 215 -23.06 -1.73 27.87
CA ASP A 215 -24.14 -2.54 28.45
C ASP A 215 -25.32 -1.68 28.95
N GLY A 216 -25.31 -0.37 28.70
CA GLY A 216 -26.32 0.56 29.21
C GLY A 216 -26.21 0.85 30.71
N GLN A 217 -25.16 0.40 31.41
CA GLN A 217 -24.97 0.61 32.84
C GLN A 217 -23.85 1.62 33.10
N ARG A 218 -24.15 2.65 33.90
CA ARG A 218 -23.17 3.66 34.31
C ARG A 218 -22.01 3.00 35.08
N ASP A 219 -20.80 3.49 34.86
CA ASP A 219 -19.65 3.17 35.70
C ASP A 219 -19.91 3.60 37.16
N ALA A 220 -19.72 2.68 38.11
CA ALA A 220 -19.97 2.94 39.51
C ALA A 220 -19.01 3.99 40.08
N PHE A 221 -19.52 4.82 40.99
CA PHE A 221 -18.70 5.81 41.68
C PHE A 221 -17.60 5.10 42.49
N GLY A 222 -16.35 5.56 42.33
CA GLY A 222 -15.20 5.00 43.05
C GLY A 222 -14.70 3.64 42.55
N GLN A 223 -15.21 3.10 41.43
CA GLN A 223 -14.67 1.86 40.86
C GLN A 223 -13.22 2.06 40.37
N ALA A 224 -12.37 1.06 40.59
CA ALA A 224 -10.94 1.15 40.30
C ALA A 224 -10.61 1.32 38.80
N VAL A 225 -11.50 0.84 37.92
CA VAL A 225 -11.33 0.90 36.45
C VAL A 225 -12.64 1.39 35.84
N SER A 226 -12.65 2.63 35.35
CA SER A 226 -13.71 3.24 34.55
C SER A 226 -13.22 3.42 33.10
N GLY A 227 -13.88 4.28 32.32
CA GLY A 227 -13.37 4.72 31.03
C GLY A 227 -13.33 3.60 29.99
N ASN A 228 -12.53 3.82 28.95
CA ASN A 228 -12.48 2.94 27.79
C ASN A 228 -12.13 1.50 28.17
N ILE A 229 -11.20 1.26 29.09
CA ILE A 229 -10.80 -0.10 29.49
C ILE A 229 -11.98 -0.84 30.13
N ASN A 230 -12.78 -0.17 30.97
CA ASN A 230 -13.98 -0.79 31.51
C ASN A 230 -15.03 -1.06 30.41
N GLN A 231 -15.16 -0.16 29.44
CA GLN A 231 -16.08 -0.36 28.32
C GLN A 231 -15.63 -1.47 27.37
N LEU A 232 -14.32 -1.64 27.14
CA LEU A 232 -13.75 -2.74 26.36
C LEU A 232 -13.96 -4.10 27.06
N ARG A 233 -13.91 -4.12 28.39
CA ARG A 233 -14.29 -5.31 29.18
C ARG A 233 -15.73 -5.71 28.90
N LYS A 234 -16.67 -4.77 29.03
CA LYS A 234 -18.10 -4.96 28.70
C LYS A 234 -18.30 -5.38 27.24
N LEU A 235 -17.49 -4.83 26.32
CA LEU A 235 -17.51 -5.21 24.92
C LEU A 235 -17.12 -6.67 24.70
N LYS A 236 -16.07 -7.18 25.37
CA LYS A 236 -15.70 -8.60 25.29
C LYS A 236 -16.72 -9.52 25.95
N GLU A 237 -17.39 -9.06 27.01
CA GLU A 237 -18.50 -9.81 27.62
C GLU A 237 -19.66 -9.99 26.61
N LEU A 238 -19.97 -8.97 25.80
CA LEU A 238 -20.98 -9.06 24.72
C LEU A 238 -20.47 -9.78 23.45
N HIS A 239 -19.18 -9.67 23.14
CA HIS A 239 -18.56 -10.20 21.92
C HIS A 239 -17.31 -11.02 22.28
N PRO A 240 -17.45 -12.24 22.85
CA PRO A 240 -16.33 -13.02 23.38
C PRO A 240 -15.36 -13.53 22.32
N HIS A 241 -15.76 -13.49 21.04
CA HIS A 241 -14.89 -13.82 19.91
C HIS A 241 -13.88 -12.71 19.59
N LEU A 242 -14.18 -11.46 19.98
CA LEU A 242 -13.37 -10.30 19.63
C LEU A 242 -12.04 -10.30 20.39
N LYS A 243 -10.95 -10.18 19.65
CA LYS A 243 -9.60 -10.00 20.20
C LYS A 243 -9.23 -8.54 20.25
N ILE A 244 -8.71 -8.07 21.38
CA ILE A 244 -8.35 -6.66 21.58
C ILE A 244 -6.85 -6.52 21.77
N LEU A 245 -6.19 -5.78 20.88
CA LEU A 245 -4.77 -5.42 21.00
C LEU A 245 -4.64 -3.98 21.49
N TRP A 246 -3.72 -3.72 22.41
CA TRP A 246 -3.34 -2.35 22.73
C TRP A 246 -2.18 -1.90 21.84
N SER A 247 -2.42 -0.89 21.02
CA SER A 247 -1.39 -0.29 20.18
C SER A 247 -0.61 0.77 20.94
N PHE A 248 0.71 0.68 20.88
CA PHE A 248 1.61 1.66 21.48
C PHE A 248 2.36 2.39 20.38
N GLY A 249 2.35 3.73 20.43
CA GLY A 249 2.98 4.59 19.44
C GLY A 249 1.97 5.46 18.69
N GLY A 250 1.93 5.30 17.37
CA GLY A 250 1.24 6.19 16.43
C GLY A 250 2.18 6.97 15.51
N GLU A 251 1.62 7.95 14.82
CA GLU A 251 2.34 8.84 13.91
C GLU A 251 3.49 9.56 14.64
N TYR A 252 4.69 9.53 14.05
CA TYR A 252 5.92 10.15 14.58
C TYR A 252 6.29 9.72 16.00
N SER A 253 6.16 8.43 16.30
CA SER A 253 6.45 7.85 17.61
C SER A 253 7.93 7.93 18.00
N ALA A 254 8.36 9.10 18.45
CA ALA A 254 9.72 9.41 18.90
C ALA A 254 10.18 8.63 20.13
N GLY A 255 9.34 7.74 20.69
CA GLY A 255 9.62 6.89 21.85
C GLY A 255 10.33 5.56 21.53
N TYR A 256 10.28 5.12 20.27
CA TYR A 256 10.89 3.85 19.85
C TYR A 256 12.42 3.86 19.89
N PRO A 257 13.12 4.94 19.48
CA PRO A 257 14.57 5.02 19.66
C PRO A 257 15.03 4.85 21.12
N GLN A 258 14.28 5.35 22.11
CA GLN A 258 14.60 5.12 23.52
C GLN A 258 14.25 3.70 23.95
N ALA A 259 13.19 3.09 23.41
CA ALA A 259 12.85 1.69 23.69
C ALA A 259 13.98 0.73 23.26
N LEU A 260 14.74 1.08 22.23
CA LEU A 260 15.91 0.30 21.78
C LEU A 260 17.10 0.32 22.75
N GLN A 261 17.15 1.27 23.68
CA GLN A 261 18.22 1.30 24.69
C GLN A 261 18.11 0.12 25.65
N ASP A 262 16.88 -0.37 25.90
CA ASP A 262 16.61 -1.58 26.65
C ASP A 262 15.34 -2.27 26.12
N PRO A 263 15.47 -3.08 25.04
CA PRO A 263 14.34 -3.77 24.42
C PRO A 263 13.58 -4.70 25.38
N ALA A 264 14.29 -5.31 26.33
CA ALA A 264 13.70 -6.23 27.30
C ALA A 264 12.84 -5.46 28.32
N ALA A 265 13.32 -4.33 28.84
CA ALA A 265 12.54 -3.48 29.74
C ALA A 265 11.34 -2.83 29.03
N PHE A 266 11.50 -2.42 27.77
CA PHE A 266 10.38 -1.97 26.93
C PHE A 266 9.31 -3.06 26.85
N ALA A 267 9.68 -4.25 26.38
CA ALA A 267 8.78 -5.39 26.21
C ALA A 267 8.08 -5.78 27.51
N ALA A 268 8.83 -5.85 28.62
CA ALA A 268 8.27 -6.13 29.95
C ALA A 268 7.26 -5.07 30.40
N SER A 269 7.50 -3.79 30.10
CA SER A 269 6.57 -2.71 30.43
C SER A 269 5.25 -2.82 29.65
N CYS A 270 5.31 -3.20 28.38
CA CYS A 270 4.12 -3.41 27.55
C CYS A 270 3.34 -4.65 28.01
N ALA A 271 4.05 -5.74 28.31
CA ALA A 271 3.45 -6.94 28.90
C ALA A 271 2.78 -6.64 30.25
N HIS A 272 3.38 -5.79 31.09
CA HIS A 272 2.78 -5.35 32.37
C HIS A 272 1.48 -4.58 32.14
N MET A 273 1.43 -3.68 31.15
CA MET A 273 0.24 -2.89 30.82
C MET A 273 -0.94 -3.79 30.45
N ILE A 274 -0.75 -4.79 29.59
CA ILE A 274 -1.85 -5.66 29.14
C ILE A 274 -2.24 -6.75 30.15
N ASN A 275 -1.34 -7.13 31.07
CA ASN A 275 -1.56 -8.18 32.07
C ASN A 275 -1.89 -7.62 33.47
N ASN A 276 -2.20 -6.34 33.59
CA ASN A 276 -2.60 -5.75 34.87
C ASN A 276 -3.86 -6.43 35.41
N ARG A 277 -3.83 -6.80 36.70
CA ARG A 277 -4.92 -7.53 37.37
C ARG A 277 -6.25 -6.77 37.38
N GLN A 278 -6.24 -5.44 37.35
CA GLN A 278 -7.44 -4.62 37.39
C GLN A 278 -8.29 -4.71 36.12
N TRP A 279 -7.68 -5.08 34.98
CA TRP A 279 -8.36 -5.30 33.69
C TRP A 279 -7.92 -6.61 33.04
N ALA A 280 -7.72 -7.64 33.87
CA ALA A 280 -7.37 -8.96 33.41
C ALA A 280 -8.38 -9.48 32.36
N GLY A 281 -7.87 -10.05 31.28
CA GLY A 281 -8.69 -10.60 30.20
C GLY A 281 -9.19 -9.59 29.16
N VAL A 282 -8.99 -8.28 29.36
CA VAL A 282 -9.38 -7.27 28.36
C VAL A 282 -8.51 -7.35 27.11
N PHE A 283 -7.18 -7.41 27.26
CA PHE A 283 -6.25 -7.37 26.14
C PHE A 283 -5.68 -8.76 25.80
N ASP A 284 -5.72 -9.09 24.51
CA ASP A 284 -5.22 -10.33 23.92
C ASP A 284 -3.80 -10.17 23.35
N GLY A 285 -3.28 -8.94 23.28
CA GLY A 285 -1.96 -8.67 22.72
C GLY A 285 -1.59 -7.20 22.67
N ILE A 286 -0.48 -6.90 22.00
CA ILE A 286 -0.04 -5.54 21.70
C ILE A 286 0.21 -5.35 20.20
N ASP A 287 0.14 -4.10 19.76
CA ASP A 287 0.57 -3.67 18.44
C ASP A 287 1.73 -2.67 18.57
N LEU A 288 2.81 -2.93 17.84
CA LEU A 288 3.95 -2.03 17.71
C LEU A 288 3.67 -1.03 16.57
N HIS A 289 3.11 0.13 16.89
CA HIS A 289 2.75 1.14 15.91
C HIS A 289 3.84 2.18 15.73
N TRP A 290 4.81 1.86 14.88
CA TRP A 290 5.95 2.71 14.59
C TRP A 290 5.86 3.31 13.19
N GLU A 291 5.60 4.62 13.15
CA GLU A 291 5.66 5.41 11.93
C GLU A 291 6.65 6.56 12.13
N LEU A 292 7.90 6.50 11.64
CA LEU A 292 8.46 5.57 10.65
C LEU A 292 9.91 5.17 11.02
N PRO A 293 10.23 3.88 11.22
CA PRO A 293 11.58 3.46 11.56
C PRO A 293 12.59 3.84 10.47
N GLY A 294 13.75 4.34 10.87
CA GLY A 294 14.87 4.65 9.96
C GLY A 294 14.63 5.79 8.96
N THR A 295 13.58 6.61 9.13
CA THR A 295 13.31 7.74 8.23
C THR A 295 13.55 9.09 8.91
N CYS A 296 13.74 10.13 8.09
CA CYS A 296 13.86 11.52 8.52
C CYS A 296 12.71 12.36 7.95
N PRO A 297 11.55 12.42 8.62
CA PRO A 297 10.45 13.27 8.18
C PRO A 297 10.86 14.74 8.27
N VAL A 298 10.40 15.58 7.34
CA VAL A 298 10.73 17.02 7.37
C VAL A 298 10.11 17.74 8.57
N THR A 299 9.01 17.21 9.08
CA THR A 299 8.22 17.77 10.19
C THR A 299 8.53 17.13 11.55
N ALA A 300 9.42 16.15 11.61
CA ALA A 300 9.74 15.41 12.82
C ALA A 300 11.24 15.11 12.94
N ALA A 301 11.67 14.68 14.13
CA ALA A 301 13.05 14.24 14.31
C ALA A 301 13.34 12.98 13.47
N CYS A 302 14.59 12.87 12.98
CA CYS A 302 15.06 11.64 12.36
C CYS A 302 14.95 10.47 13.32
N ASP A 303 14.44 9.35 12.82
CA ASP A 303 14.48 8.09 13.53
C ASP A 303 15.90 7.50 13.48
N THR A 304 16.46 7.24 14.67
CA THR A 304 17.82 6.71 14.82
C THR A 304 17.85 5.23 15.17
N GLY A 305 16.72 4.51 15.02
CA GLY A 305 16.63 3.12 15.44
C GLY A 305 17.48 2.17 14.61
N GLY A 306 17.69 2.51 13.34
CA GLY A 306 18.44 1.69 12.39
C GLY A 306 17.63 0.50 11.85
N HIS A 307 18.15 -0.13 10.80
CA HIS A 307 17.43 -1.12 10.00
C HIS A 307 16.91 -2.32 10.82
N SER A 308 17.67 -2.82 11.80
CA SER A 308 17.26 -3.99 12.59
C SER A 308 16.27 -3.68 13.71
N ALA A 309 15.90 -2.43 13.95
CA ALA A 309 15.20 -2.02 15.16
C ALA A 309 13.84 -2.70 15.36
N LEU A 310 13.02 -2.75 14.30
CA LEU A 310 11.70 -3.38 14.37
C LEU A 310 11.83 -4.85 14.74
N LYS A 311 12.80 -5.57 14.16
CA LYS A 311 13.11 -6.95 14.49
C LYS A 311 13.52 -7.10 15.96
N THR A 312 14.42 -6.26 16.45
CA THR A 312 14.89 -6.30 17.84
C THR A 312 13.73 -6.12 18.83
N LEU A 313 12.85 -5.15 18.60
CA LEU A 313 11.69 -4.94 19.47
C LEU A 313 10.63 -6.02 19.33
N ALA A 314 10.39 -6.55 18.13
CA ALA A 314 9.48 -7.67 17.92
C ALA A 314 9.97 -8.94 18.63
N GLN A 315 11.27 -9.23 18.57
CA GLN A 315 11.90 -10.33 19.29
C GLN A 315 11.73 -10.21 20.81
N ALA A 316 12.11 -9.05 21.37
CA ALA A 316 12.00 -8.81 22.81
C ALA A 316 10.54 -8.85 23.27
N SER A 317 9.62 -8.25 22.51
CA SER A 317 8.18 -8.25 22.80
C SER A 317 7.63 -9.67 22.79
N ARG A 318 7.98 -10.49 21.78
CA ARG A 318 7.54 -11.89 21.73
C ARG A 318 8.07 -12.69 22.91
N ALA A 319 9.32 -12.48 23.31
CA ALA A 319 9.91 -13.15 24.47
C ALA A 319 9.20 -12.78 25.79
N ALA A 320 8.79 -11.52 25.96
CA ALA A 320 8.09 -11.07 27.16
C ALA A 320 6.60 -11.47 27.20
N LEU A 321 5.94 -11.53 26.04
CA LEU A 321 4.52 -11.84 25.91
C LEU A 321 4.22 -13.34 25.88
N GLY A 322 5.16 -14.14 25.41
CA GLY A 322 4.98 -15.57 25.16
C GLY A 322 4.25 -15.86 23.83
N PRO A 323 3.99 -17.16 23.56
CA PRO A 323 3.40 -17.59 22.29
C PRO A 323 1.89 -17.32 22.21
N ASP A 324 1.18 -17.22 23.34
CA ASP A 324 -0.29 -17.20 23.36
C ASP A 324 -0.89 -15.80 23.13
N LYS A 325 -0.09 -14.74 23.36
CA LYS A 325 -0.52 -13.36 23.16
C LYS A 325 -0.27 -12.93 21.73
N LEU A 326 -1.19 -12.13 21.18
CA LEU A 326 -1.00 -11.51 19.89
C LEU A 326 0.09 -10.44 19.95
N LEU A 327 0.92 -10.39 18.92
CA LEU A 327 1.91 -9.34 18.71
C LEU A 327 1.89 -8.94 17.24
N THR A 328 1.48 -7.70 16.96
CA THR A 328 1.45 -7.15 15.60
C THR A 328 2.36 -5.94 15.49
N ALA A 329 2.60 -5.49 14.27
CA ALA A 329 3.21 -4.19 14.02
C ALA A 329 2.41 -3.41 12.99
N THR A 330 2.22 -2.11 13.22
CA THR A 330 1.58 -1.20 12.26
C THR A 330 2.66 -0.35 11.59
N ILE A 331 2.70 -0.41 10.25
CA ILE A 331 3.69 0.31 9.42
C ILE A 331 2.99 1.14 8.33
N HIS A 332 3.69 2.17 7.85
CA HIS A 332 3.23 2.92 6.68
C HIS A 332 3.53 2.17 5.39
N GLY A 333 2.59 2.16 4.46
CA GLY A 333 2.70 1.38 3.22
C GLY A 333 3.57 2.02 2.13
N THR A 334 4.04 3.26 2.29
CA THR A 334 4.83 3.93 1.23
C THR A 334 6.07 3.13 0.90
N ALA A 335 6.13 2.65 -0.33
CA ALA A 335 7.23 1.86 -0.85
C ALA A 335 8.53 2.68 -0.96
N GLY A 336 9.69 2.03 -1.13
CA GLY A 336 10.99 2.70 -1.20
C GLY A 336 11.60 3.00 0.18
N ARG A 337 12.02 4.26 0.43
CA ARG A 337 12.86 4.64 1.60
C ARG A 337 12.29 4.22 2.96
N VAL A 338 10.97 4.15 3.10
CA VAL A 338 10.32 3.69 4.35
C VAL A 338 10.61 2.20 4.59
N PHE A 339 10.57 1.37 3.54
CA PHE A 339 10.87 -0.05 3.65
C PHE A 339 12.36 -0.36 3.72
N ASP A 340 13.22 0.53 3.22
CA ASP A 340 14.67 0.44 3.43
C ASP A 340 15.05 0.78 4.88
N GLY A 341 14.21 1.53 5.60
CA GLY A 341 14.42 1.93 6.99
C GLY A 341 14.31 0.81 8.03
N ALA A 342 13.68 -0.33 7.69
CA ALA A 342 13.48 -1.43 8.64
C ALA A 342 13.50 -2.85 8.02
N ASP A 343 14.01 -3.80 8.80
CA ASP A 343 14.03 -5.24 8.54
C ASP A 343 12.66 -5.88 8.85
N HIS A 344 11.67 -5.58 8.00
CA HIS A 344 10.31 -6.12 8.11
C HIS A 344 10.29 -7.65 8.00
N ALA A 345 11.12 -8.21 7.12
CA ALA A 345 11.20 -9.65 6.90
C ALA A 345 11.81 -10.39 8.09
N GLY A 346 12.84 -9.83 8.72
CA GLY A 346 13.42 -10.37 9.95
C GLY A 346 12.53 -10.18 11.17
N ALA A 347 11.64 -9.19 11.19
CA ALA A 347 10.64 -9.01 12.24
C ALA A 347 9.44 -9.97 12.11
N ALA A 348 9.01 -10.27 10.87
CA ALA A 348 7.81 -11.05 10.58
C ALA A 348 7.69 -12.42 11.29
N PRO A 349 8.77 -13.19 11.54
CA PRO A 349 8.70 -14.44 12.31
C PRO A 349 8.26 -14.27 13.78
N HIS A 350 8.41 -13.07 14.34
CA HIS A 350 8.06 -12.78 15.74
C HIS A 350 6.67 -12.17 15.88
N LEU A 351 6.11 -11.65 14.79
CA LEU A 351 4.80 -11.04 14.72
C LEU A 351 3.77 -12.07 14.27
N ASP A 352 2.52 -11.94 14.72
CA ASP A 352 1.38 -12.67 14.15
C ASP A 352 1.13 -12.18 12.72
N TRP A 353 1.08 -10.86 12.53
CA TRP A 353 1.02 -10.17 11.24
C TRP A 353 1.48 -8.71 11.34
N ILE A 354 1.50 -8.03 10.20
CA ILE A 354 1.86 -6.63 9.99
C ILE A 354 0.63 -5.91 9.42
N ASN A 355 0.16 -4.88 10.11
CA ASN A 355 -0.89 -3.97 9.64
C ASN A 355 -0.24 -2.92 8.72
N VAL A 356 -0.52 -2.98 7.42
CA VAL A 356 0.10 -2.10 6.43
C VAL A 356 -0.85 -0.99 6.05
N LYS A 357 -0.53 0.26 6.39
CA LYS A 357 -1.33 1.43 6.00
C LYS A 357 -1.14 1.74 4.53
N SER A 358 -1.90 1.06 3.68
CA SER A 358 -1.96 1.27 2.23
C SER A 358 -2.85 2.46 1.86
N TYR A 359 -2.58 3.59 2.50
CA TYR A 359 -3.26 4.86 2.31
C TYR A 359 -2.37 6.00 2.80
N ASP A 360 -2.80 7.24 2.53
CA ASP A 360 -2.00 8.45 2.73
C ASP A 360 -0.72 8.46 1.90
N TYR A 361 -0.72 7.76 0.76
CA TYR A 361 0.37 7.80 -0.22
C TYR A 361 0.61 9.20 -0.75
N TYR A 362 -0.46 10.00 -0.86
CA TYR A 362 -0.41 11.40 -1.23
C TYR A 362 -1.26 12.20 -0.25
N THR A 363 -0.67 13.25 0.31
CA THR A 363 -1.36 14.14 1.25
C THR A 363 -1.27 15.59 0.76
N PRO A 364 -2.33 16.38 0.96
CA PRO A 364 -2.35 17.80 0.61
C PRO A 364 -1.62 18.61 1.68
N THR A 365 -0.30 18.76 1.58
CA THR A 365 0.48 19.63 2.48
C THR A 365 0.89 20.94 1.79
N SER A 366 0.98 22.03 2.55
CA SER A 366 1.52 23.30 2.08
C SER A 366 3.06 23.29 2.11
N GLY A 367 3.72 23.56 0.98
CA GLY A 367 5.19 23.65 0.89
C GLY A 367 5.78 22.68 -0.14
N SER A 368 7.11 22.45 -0.09
CA SER A 368 7.85 21.59 -1.04
C SER A 368 7.46 20.09 -1.02
N GLN A 369 6.49 19.71 -0.20
CA GLN A 369 5.93 18.35 -0.10
C GLN A 369 4.57 18.19 -0.80
N GLY A 370 3.87 19.28 -1.09
CA GLY A 370 2.67 19.23 -1.90
C GLY A 370 3.06 19.07 -3.37
N THR A 371 2.53 18.05 -4.05
CA THR A 371 2.74 17.87 -5.49
C THR A 371 2.17 19.03 -6.31
N GLY A 372 1.28 19.83 -5.70
CA GLY A 372 0.43 20.80 -6.40
C GLY A 372 -0.60 20.11 -7.30
N ARG A 373 -0.79 18.79 -7.12
CA ARG A 373 -1.70 17.95 -7.91
C ARG A 373 -2.68 17.22 -6.97
N ALA A 374 -3.91 17.04 -7.43
CA ALA A 374 -4.92 16.27 -6.73
C ALA A 374 -4.73 14.78 -7.01
N PHE A 375 -4.13 14.06 -6.06
CA PHE A 375 -3.81 12.64 -6.19
C PHE A 375 -4.67 11.76 -5.29
N LEU A 376 -4.94 10.54 -5.73
CA LEU A 376 -5.65 9.59 -4.90
C LEU A 376 -4.73 9.08 -3.79
N HIS A 377 -5.20 9.08 -2.55
CA HIS A 377 -4.32 8.75 -1.41
C HIS A 377 -4.32 7.27 -1.00
N SER A 378 -5.25 6.46 -1.52
CA SER A 378 -5.48 5.07 -1.06
C SER A 378 -5.63 4.04 -2.19
N THR A 379 -5.05 4.32 -3.36
CA THR A 379 -5.12 3.44 -4.53
C THR A 379 -4.51 2.06 -4.25
N LEU A 380 -5.20 1.03 -4.72
CA LEU A 380 -4.68 -0.34 -4.77
C LEU A 380 -3.73 -0.54 -5.94
N HIS A 381 -3.99 0.12 -7.07
CA HIS A 381 -3.18 0.04 -8.28
C HIS A 381 -2.80 1.43 -8.78
N ALA A 382 -1.64 1.52 -9.44
CA ALA A 382 -1.17 2.77 -10.03
C ALA A 382 -2.22 3.40 -10.96
N VAL A 383 -2.42 4.71 -10.82
CA VAL A 383 -3.28 5.54 -11.68
C VAL A 383 -2.39 6.51 -12.46
N GLY A 384 -2.67 6.72 -13.75
CA GLY A 384 -1.82 7.52 -14.64
C GLY A 384 -1.39 8.87 -14.05
N GLY A 385 -0.12 9.24 -14.23
CA GLY A 385 0.48 10.45 -13.68
C GLY A 385 0.97 10.34 -12.22
N GLN A 386 0.38 9.47 -11.39
CA GLN A 386 0.82 9.29 -9.99
C GLN A 386 2.16 8.55 -9.85
N TRP A 387 2.44 7.62 -10.77
CA TRP A 387 3.63 6.77 -10.74
C TRP A 387 4.95 7.55 -10.76
N ASP A 388 4.98 8.70 -11.42
CA ASP A 388 6.18 9.52 -11.59
C ASP A 388 6.55 10.30 -10.30
N TYR A 389 5.59 10.47 -9.37
CA TYR A 389 5.76 11.28 -8.17
C TYR A 389 6.02 10.45 -6.91
N ALA A 390 6.94 9.48 -6.95
CA ALA A 390 7.46 8.70 -5.81
C ALA A 390 6.44 8.06 -4.84
N GLY A 391 5.14 8.22 -5.07
CA GLY A 391 4.08 7.73 -4.21
C GLY A 391 3.76 6.27 -4.51
N GLY A 392 3.34 5.59 -3.46
CA GLY A 392 3.01 4.18 -3.52
C GLY A 392 1.57 3.95 -3.97
N ASP A 393 1.31 2.70 -4.31
CA ASP A 393 -0.01 2.10 -4.40
C ASP A 393 0.01 0.77 -3.61
N GLY A 394 -1.15 0.26 -3.23
CA GLY A 394 -1.27 -0.95 -2.42
C GLY A 394 -0.57 -2.17 -3.03
N HIS A 395 -0.60 -2.32 -4.35
CA HIS A 395 0.04 -3.43 -5.04
C HIS A 395 1.57 -3.29 -5.08
N ARG A 396 2.09 -2.09 -5.29
CA ARG A 396 3.52 -1.81 -5.14
C ARG A 396 4.00 -2.08 -3.72
N THR A 397 3.25 -1.64 -2.71
CA THR A 397 3.53 -1.92 -1.30
C THR A 397 3.63 -3.42 -1.03
N TYR A 398 2.65 -4.20 -1.50
CA TYR A 398 2.63 -5.66 -1.40
C TYR A 398 3.84 -6.31 -2.06
N ARG A 399 4.13 -5.92 -3.31
CA ARG A 399 5.26 -6.42 -4.10
C ARG A 399 6.59 -6.17 -3.40
N GLU A 400 6.77 -4.99 -2.85
CA GLU A 400 7.99 -4.61 -2.16
C GLU A 400 8.20 -5.32 -0.80
N LEU A 401 7.13 -5.63 -0.06
CA LEU A 401 7.23 -6.43 1.18
C LEU A 401 7.55 -7.90 0.86
N THR A 402 6.88 -8.47 -0.14
CA THR A 402 7.06 -9.87 -0.54
C THR A 402 8.44 -10.11 -1.18
N ALA A 403 8.93 -9.20 -2.02
CA ALA A 403 10.28 -9.23 -2.57
C ALA A 403 11.37 -9.23 -1.48
N ARG A 404 11.09 -8.59 -0.34
CA ARG A 404 11.99 -8.57 0.84
C ARG A 404 11.84 -9.80 1.73
N GLY A 405 10.88 -10.68 1.47
CA GLY A 405 10.70 -11.95 2.18
C GLY A 405 9.54 -11.98 3.20
N VAL A 406 8.70 -10.94 3.26
CA VAL A 406 7.48 -10.99 4.08
C VAL A 406 6.44 -11.87 3.38
N HIS A 407 6.03 -12.95 4.04
CA HIS A 407 5.02 -13.86 3.51
C HIS A 407 3.64 -13.16 3.38
N PRO A 408 2.85 -13.39 2.32
CA PRO A 408 1.54 -12.75 2.15
C PRO A 408 0.58 -12.91 3.35
N HIS A 409 0.52 -14.08 3.98
CA HIS A 409 -0.25 -14.32 5.23
C HIS A 409 0.22 -13.53 6.45
N LYS A 410 1.28 -12.71 6.33
CA LYS A 410 1.70 -11.76 7.37
C LYS A 410 1.22 -10.35 7.10
N ILE A 411 0.53 -10.08 6.00
CA ILE A 411 0.15 -8.71 5.60
C ILE A 411 -1.36 -8.52 5.79
N VAL A 412 -1.75 -7.56 6.60
CA VAL A 412 -3.14 -7.09 6.71
C VAL A 412 -3.26 -5.73 6.01
N LEU A 413 -4.12 -5.66 4.99
CA LEU A 413 -4.29 -4.49 4.13
C LEU A 413 -5.05 -3.36 4.85
N GLY A 414 -4.49 -2.16 4.87
CA GLY A 414 -5.09 -1.00 5.50
C GLY A 414 -6.04 -0.24 4.59
N ILE A 415 -7.20 0.14 5.13
CA ILE A 415 -8.24 0.90 4.45
C ILE A 415 -8.55 2.14 5.32
N PRO A 416 -8.47 3.36 4.76
CA PRO A 416 -8.83 4.56 5.50
C PRO A 416 -10.34 4.73 5.54
N SER A 417 -10.84 5.25 6.64
CA SER A 417 -12.21 5.79 6.76
C SER A 417 -12.22 7.32 6.75
N HIS A 418 -11.10 7.94 6.35
CA HIS A 418 -10.97 9.37 6.06
C HIS A 418 -10.69 9.58 4.58
N ALA A 419 -10.86 10.82 4.15
CA ALA A 419 -10.56 11.34 2.83
C ALA A 419 -9.35 12.29 2.90
N ARG A 420 -8.62 12.41 1.80
CA ARG A 420 -7.65 13.48 1.55
C ARG A 420 -8.17 14.44 0.49
N GLY A 421 -8.05 15.75 0.72
CA GLY A 421 -8.75 16.77 -0.06
C GLY A 421 -7.91 17.95 -0.52
N TRP A 422 -8.17 18.41 -1.73
CA TRP A 422 -7.54 19.54 -2.37
C TRP A 422 -8.59 20.58 -2.77
N GLU A 423 -8.23 21.85 -2.71
CA GLU A 423 -9.03 22.97 -3.20
C GLU A 423 -8.41 23.58 -4.45
N GLY A 424 -9.25 24.20 -5.28
CA GLY A 424 -8.81 24.88 -6.49
C GLY A 424 -8.58 23.96 -7.69
N VAL A 425 -9.21 22.79 -7.69
CA VAL A 425 -9.05 21.82 -8.77
C VAL A 425 -10.03 22.17 -9.89
N PRO A 426 -9.54 22.55 -11.09
CA PRO A 426 -10.38 23.15 -12.13
C PRO A 426 -11.27 22.14 -12.86
N THR A 427 -10.86 20.87 -12.92
CA THR A 427 -11.66 19.80 -13.51
C THR A 427 -11.85 18.63 -12.53
N HIS A 428 -12.62 17.62 -12.94
CA HIS A 428 -12.86 16.46 -12.08
C HIS A 428 -11.68 15.46 -12.08
N ASN A 429 -10.72 15.58 -13.00
CA ASN A 429 -9.76 14.51 -13.26
C ASN A 429 -8.73 14.37 -12.12
N PRO A 430 -8.31 13.13 -11.79
CA PRO A 430 -7.10 12.91 -11.00
C PRO A 430 -5.88 13.53 -11.68
N ASP A 431 -4.87 13.90 -10.90
CA ASP A 431 -3.64 14.54 -11.36
C ASP A 431 -3.82 15.97 -11.91
N ASP A 432 -5.00 16.57 -11.71
CA ASP A 432 -5.19 17.99 -11.98
C ASP A 432 -4.44 18.88 -10.99
N ARG A 433 -4.10 20.09 -11.43
CA ARG A 433 -3.47 21.09 -10.56
C ARG A 433 -4.44 21.46 -9.42
N ALA A 434 -3.90 21.52 -8.21
CA ALA A 434 -4.57 22.02 -7.02
C ALA A 434 -3.88 23.28 -6.49
N TYR A 435 -4.65 24.19 -5.88
CA TYR A 435 -4.09 25.38 -5.24
C TYR A 435 -3.63 25.11 -3.80
N GLY A 436 -4.28 24.18 -3.10
CA GLY A 436 -3.94 23.88 -1.71
C GLY A 436 -4.78 22.76 -1.10
N PRO A 437 -4.63 22.54 0.21
CA PRO A 437 -5.48 21.62 0.97
C PRO A 437 -6.89 22.18 1.18
N ALA A 438 -7.90 21.38 0.86
CA ALA A 438 -9.31 21.68 1.16
C ALA A 438 -9.57 21.83 2.66
N TYR A 439 -10.72 22.40 3.03
CA TYR A 439 -11.09 22.57 4.43
C TYR A 439 -11.91 21.36 4.90
N GLY A 440 -11.30 20.50 5.71
CA GLY A 440 -11.98 19.34 6.28
C GLY A 440 -12.05 19.38 7.81
N SER A 441 -13.03 18.66 8.35
CA SER A 441 -13.32 18.64 9.79
C SER A 441 -12.27 17.94 10.65
N LEU A 442 -11.42 17.11 10.03
CA LEU A 442 -10.29 16.43 10.68
C LEU A 442 -8.99 17.23 10.57
N GLY A 443 -9.00 18.35 9.86
CA GLY A 443 -7.84 19.20 9.59
C GLY A 443 -7.79 19.64 8.12
N ARG A 444 -6.89 20.58 7.81
CA ARG A 444 -6.67 21.01 6.43
C ARG A 444 -6.30 19.80 5.57
N GLY A 445 -7.10 19.57 4.54
CA GLY A 445 -6.96 18.51 3.56
C GLY A 445 -7.32 17.12 4.06
N MET A 446 -8.07 17.00 5.16
CA MET A 446 -8.58 15.72 5.66
C MET A 446 -10.03 15.83 6.15
N GLU A 447 -10.89 14.91 5.72
CA GLU A 447 -12.30 14.85 6.11
C GLU A 447 -12.71 13.40 6.45
N ALA A 448 -13.69 13.20 7.32
CA ALA A 448 -14.21 11.87 7.61
C ALA A 448 -15.03 11.33 6.43
N TYR A 449 -14.94 10.01 6.15
CA TYR A 449 -15.74 9.36 5.11
C TYR A 449 -17.24 9.67 5.27
N ARG A 450 -17.74 9.56 6.51
CA ARG A 450 -19.15 9.84 6.80
C ARG A 450 -19.62 11.24 6.41
N THR A 451 -18.71 12.21 6.38
CA THR A 451 -19.00 13.59 6.01
C THR A 451 -18.91 13.72 4.49
N VAL A 452 -17.75 13.37 3.91
CA VAL A 452 -17.48 13.57 2.48
C VAL A 452 -18.47 12.86 1.58
N ARG A 453 -18.94 11.65 1.97
CA ARG A 453 -19.96 10.90 1.20
C ARG A 453 -21.27 11.66 1.00
N THR A 454 -21.54 12.63 1.88
CA THR A 454 -22.76 13.47 1.85
C THR A 454 -22.49 14.85 1.29
N THR A 455 -21.34 15.46 1.62
CA THR A 455 -21.02 16.84 1.22
C THR A 455 -20.42 16.91 -0.19
N CYS A 456 -19.78 15.84 -0.65
CA CYS A 456 -19.17 15.72 -1.97
C CYS A 456 -19.59 14.38 -2.64
N PRO A 457 -20.87 14.21 -2.99
CA PRO A 457 -21.38 12.95 -3.52
C PRO A 457 -20.95 12.70 -4.98
N GLY A 458 -21.22 11.49 -5.47
CA GLY A 458 -20.88 11.06 -6.84
C GLY A 458 -19.45 10.55 -6.96
N PRO A 459 -19.05 9.53 -6.17
CA PRO A 459 -17.72 8.94 -6.28
C PRO A 459 -17.50 8.30 -7.65
N GLN A 460 -16.32 8.53 -8.22
CA GLN A 460 -15.79 7.79 -9.36
C GLN A 460 -14.71 6.82 -8.86
N LEU A 461 -14.78 5.57 -9.30
CA LEU A 461 -13.82 4.53 -8.94
C LEU A 461 -12.66 4.50 -9.94
N VAL A 462 -11.44 4.46 -9.41
CA VAL A 462 -10.23 4.28 -10.22
C VAL A 462 -9.12 3.67 -9.36
N GLY A 463 -8.44 2.65 -9.90
CA GLY A 463 -7.29 2.02 -9.24
C GLY A 463 -7.58 1.44 -7.85
N GLY A 464 -8.80 0.98 -7.58
CA GLY A 464 -9.20 0.46 -6.26
C GLY A 464 -9.40 1.53 -5.18
N ALA A 465 -9.59 2.79 -5.54
CA ALA A 465 -10.01 3.87 -4.65
C ALA A 465 -11.12 4.70 -5.31
N ALA A 466 -11.71 5.64 -4.57
CA ALA A 466 -12.69 6.58 -5.08
C ALA A 466 -12.22 8.02 -4.98
N TYR A 467 -12.83 8.88 -5.79
CA TYR A 467 -12.74 10.32 -5.63
C TYR A 467 -14.03 11.03 -6.04
N SER A 468 -14.23 12.24 -5.53
CA SER A 468 -15.32 13.14 -5.91
C SER A 468 -14.82 14.55 -6.09
N HIS A 469 -15.47 15.30 -6.97
CA HIS A 469 -15.25 16.72 -7.20
C HIS A 469 -16.55 17.47 -6.95
N CYS A 470 -16.50 18.50 -6.10
CA CYS A 470 -17.66 19.28 -5.69
C CYS A 470 -17.29 20.76 -5.59
N GLY A 471 -17.74 21.53 -6.58
CA GLY A 471 -17.38 22.94 -6.68
C GLY A 471 -15.88 23.10 -6.97
N ILE A 472 -15.14 23.63 -6.00
CA ILE A 472 -13.68 23.82 -6.11
C ILE A 472 -12.89 22.73 -5.38
N GLU A 473 -13.56 21.84 -4.67
CA GLU A 473 -12.93 20.81 -3.87
C GLU A 473 -12.86 19.47 -4.60
N TRP A 474 -11.80 18.73 -4.35
CA TRP A 474 -11.58 17.39 -4.85
C TRP A 474 -11.14 16.50 -3.68
N TRP A 475 -11.82 15.38 -3.50
CA TRP A 475 -11.61 14.49 -2.36
C TRP A 475 -11.36 13.06 -2.84
N SER A 476 -10.28 12.44 -2.39
CA SER A 476 -10.02 11.01 -2.55
C SER A 476 -10.31 10.26 -1.24
N TYR A 477 -10.96 9.11 -1.34
CA TYR A 477 -11.39 8.30 -0.20
C TYR A 477 -11.76 6.87 -0.64
N ASP A 478 -12.07 6.00 0.33
CA ASP A 478 -12.62 4.67 0.07
C ASP A 478 -14.15 4.61 0.24
N THR A 479 -14.79 3.75 -0.55
CA THR A 479 -16.24 3.49 -0.54
C THR A 479 -16.49 1.99 -0.44
N PRO A 480 -17.73 1.53 -0.17
CA PRO A 480 -18.04 0.09 -0.22
C PRO A 480 -17.61 -0.60 -1.53
N ALA A 481 -17.68 0.09 -2.65
CA ALA A 481 -17.28 -0.44 -3.95
C ALA A 481 -15.75 -0.61 -4.05
N SER A 482 -14.95 0.40 -3.65
CA SER A 482 -13.49 0.25 -3.64
C SER A 482 -13.03 -0.79 -2.61
N ILE A 483 -13.72 -0.90 -1.47
CA ILE A 483 -13.46 -1.95 -0.47
C ILE A 483 -13.77 -3.35 -1.01
N THR A 484 -14.78 -3.48 -1.86
CA THR A 484 -15.05 -4.77 -2.55
C THR A 484 -13.87 -5.17 -3.44
N GLU A 485 -13.27 -4.23 -4.19
CA GLU A 485 -12.05 -4.49 -4.96
C GLU A 485 -10.85 -4.84 -4.05
N LYS A 486 -10.66 -4.10 -2.95
CA LYS A 486 -9.58 -4.35 -1.99
C LYS A 486 -9.69 -5.69 -1.28
N THR A 487 -10.89 -6.12 -0.91
CA THR A 487 -11.11 -7.42 -0.27
C THR A 487 -11.01 -8.58 -1.27
N ALA A 488 -11.44 -8.38 -2.52
CA ALA A 488 -11.15 -9.32 -3.60
C ALA A 488 -9.63 -9.48 -3.81
N TYR A 489 -8.88 -8.36 -3.79
CA TYR A 489 -7.42 -8.37 -3.84
C TYR A 489 -6.81 -9.10 -2.62
N THR A 490 -7.28 -8.84 -1.40
CA THR A 490 -6.84 -9.53 -0.19
C THR A 490 -6.94 -11.06 -0.35
N LYS A 491 -8.03 -11.55 -0.95
CA LYS A 491 -8.19 -12.98 -1.25
C LYS A 491 -7.28 -13.43 -2.40
N GLN A 492 -7.28 -12.70 -3.52
CA GLN A 492 -6.46 -13.02 -4.69
C GLN A 492 -4.97 -13.13 -4.35
N TRP A 493 -4.49 -12.28 -3.44
CA TRP A 493 -3.09 -12.17 -3.04
C TRP A 493 -2.78 -12.82 -1.69
N GLY A 494 -3.68 -13.67 -1.17
CA GLY A 494 -3.40 -14.51 0.00
C GLY A 494 -2.99 -13.70 1.22
N LEU A 495 -3.54 -12.50 1.38
CA LEU A 495 -3.24 -11.62 2.49
C LEU A 495 -3.92 -12.15 3.77
N ALA A 496 -3.37 -11.77 4.93
CA ALA A 496 -3.90 -12.16 6.23
C ALA A 496 -5.33 -11.62 6.48
N GLY A 497 -5.68 -10.49 5.87
CA GLY A 497 -6.97 -9.84 6.03
C GLY A 497 -6.92 -8.35 5.68
N ALA A 498 -7.83 -7.57 6.25
CA ALA A 498 -7.88 -6.11 6.10
C ALA A 498 -8.26 -5.40 7.42
N PHE A 499 -7.90 -4.13 7.52
CA PHE A 499 -8.28 -3.27 8.65
C PHE A 499 -8.81 -1.90 8.23
N LEU A 500 -9.74 -1.37 9.03
CA LEU A 500 -10.28 -0.01 8.85
C LEU A 500 -9.66 0.98 9.86
N SER A 501 -9.19 2.12 9.37
CA SER A 501 -8.50 3.15 10.16
C SER A 501 -9.12 4.55 9.97
N ASP A 502 -9.68 5.19 11.00
CA ASP A 502 -10.15 4.60 12.26
C ASP A 502 -11.69 4.39 12.23
N LEU A 503 -12.22 3.55 13.10
CA LEU A 503 -13.66 3.24 13.12
C LEU A 503 -14.52 4.47 13.44
N ARG A 504 -13.93 5.52 14.02
CA ARG A 504 -14.66 6.75 14.31
C ARG A 504 -15.14 7.39 13.02
N ASN A 505 -14.40 7.37 11.91
CA ASN A 505 -14.77 8.13 10.70
C ASN A 505 -15.72 7.40 9.72
N ASP A 506 -16.05 6.14 9.98
CA ASP A 506 -17.07 5.37 9.24
C ASP A 506 -18.50 5.89 9.54
N THR A 507 -19.54 5.42 8.86
CA THR A 507 -20.93 5.81 9.14
C THR A 507 -21.46 5.23 10.46
N ASP A 508 -22.60 5.74 10.94
CA ASP A 508 -23.23 5.25 12.18
C ASP A 508 -23.66 3.78 12.12
N ASN A 509 -23.86 3.25 10.92
CA ASN A 509 -24.17 1.84 10.65
C ASN A 509 -22.95 1.01 10.18
N GLY A 510 -21.73 1.57 10.24
CA GLY A 510 -20.49 0.87 9.89
C GLY A 510 -20.45 0.42 8.43
N GLU A 511 -20.77 1.31 7.49
CA GLU A 511 -20.91 1.01 6.06
C GLU A 511 -19.60 0.47 5.45
N LEU A 512 -18.46 1.12 5.72
CA LEU A 512 -17.17 0.67 5.21
C LEU A 512 -16.74 -0.65 5.85
N LEU A 513 -16.92 -0.80 7.16
CA LEU A 513 -16.59 -2.05 7.83
C LEU A 513 -17.48 -3.21 7.36
N THR A 514 -18.75 -2.95 7.08
CA THR A 514 -19.67 -3.96 6.52
C THR A 514 -19.19 -4.43 5.14
N ALA A 515 -18.64 -3.54 4.32
CA ALA A 515 -18.03 -3.92 3.05
C ALA A 515 -16.77 -4.80 3.25
N ILE A 516 -15.94 -4.52 4.27
CA ILE A 516 -14.81 -5.39 4.63
C ILE A 516 -15.30 -6.79 5.04
N ASP A 517 -16.31 -6.84 5.92
CA ASP A 517 -16.87 -8.09 6.42
C ASP A 517 -17.42 -8.97 5.28
N ASN A 518 -18.30 -8.40 4.45
CA ASN A 518 -18.88 -9.11 3.31
C ASN A 518 -17.83 -9.57 2.30
N GLY A 519 -16.80 -8.74 2.08
CA GLY A 519 -15.73 -9.05 1.12
C GLY A 519 -14.79 -10.17 1.56
N LEU A 520 -14.66 -10.38 2.88
CA LEU A 520 -13.77 -11.38 3.50
C LEU A 520 -14.51 -12.57 4.12
N GLN A 521 -15.79 -12.76 3.81
CA GLN A 521 -16.52 -14.01 4.10
C GLN A 521 -16.09 -15.16 3.17
#